data_AF-A0A0F7RU32-F1
#
_entry.id   AF-A0A0F7RU32-F1
#
_cell.length_a   1.000
_cell.length_b   1.000
_cell.length_c   1.000
_cell.angle_alpha   90.00
_cell.angle_beta   90.00
_cell.angle_gamma   90.00
#
_symmetry.space_group_name_H-M   'P 1'
#
loop_
_entity.id
_entity.type
_entity.pdbx_description
1 polymer ?
#
loop_
_entity_poly.entity_id
_entity_poly.type
_entity_poly.pdbx_seq_one_letter_code
_entity_poly.pdbx_strand_id
1 'polypeptide(L)'
;MLARTGSSAWAALLAALLIVSELVSASPIHLETRSNDKQPAFYGAASQGNSPEYSVKGKHGAVSSEVDICSNIGAQLLQQGGSAVDSIIGTALCVGSIASYHSGLGGGGHALLRSPVTQDANTNRKRSNENDAHSKKANYIHVDFREVFPAAATEDMYTKAPVKTASLYGGLAVGVPGEPKAWWDLHQKYGKLEWAKVFEPAIALNRRGFKVTTELAKALNTTQYPFLCTDERWSEFYCPNGKIVQLGDTIKKERYAKTLELIANKGIDPFYYGEIAADIVDTIANNKILKGIMTRQDLANYK
;
A
#
# COMPACT_ATOMS: atom_id res chain seq x y z
N MET A 1 51.10 20.06 68.27
CA MET A 1 50.18 18.92 68.09
C MET A 1 49.55 19.07 66.71
N LEU A 2 50.03 18.37 65.67
CA LEU A 2 49.50 17.08 65.18
C LEU A 2 48.01 17.23 64.78
N ALA A 3 47.53 16.97 63.56
CA ALA A 3 48.09 16.28 62.40
C ALA A 3 47.20 16.51 61.13
N ARG A 4 47.80 16.29 59.94
CA ARG A 4 47.31 15.53 58.76
C ARG A 4 45.96 15.93 58.10
N THR A 5 45.93 16.51 56.89
CA THR A 5 46.12 15.99 55.49
C THR A 5 44.82 15.66 54.76
N GLY A 6 44.69 16.18 53.53
CA GLY A 6 43.84 15.69 52.41
C GLY A 6 42.35 16.02 52.53
N SER A 7 41.54 16.20 51.49
CA SER A 7 41.70 16.30 50.04
C SER A 7 40.28 16.49 49.47
N SER A 8 40.13 17.34 48.44
CA SER A 8 39.11 17.31 47.36
C SER A 8 37.62 17.05 47.69
N ALA A 9 36.76 18.06 47.50
CA ALA A 9 35.38 17.94 46.99
C ALA A 9 34.84 19.35 46.66
N TRP A 10 34.67 19.73 45.39
CA TRP A 10 33.41 19.70 44.64
C TRP A 10 32.25 20.48 45.30
N ALA A 11 32.05 21.73 44.86
CA ALA A 11 30.78 22.51 44.82
C ALA A 11 31.16 23.94 44.36
N ALA A 12 30.55 24.64 43.43
CA ALA A 12 29.31 24.47 42.69
C ALA A 12 29.48 25.21 41.35
N LEU A 13 29.14 24.54 40.24
CA LEU A 13 28.99 25.20 38.94
C LEU A 13 27.50 25.44 38.70
N LEU A 14 27.19 26.70 38.44
CA LEU A 14 25.89 27.24 38.10
C LEU A 14 25.24 26.47 36.94
N ALA A 15 24.01 26.03 37.18
CA ALA A 15 23.09 25.58 36.15
C ALA A 15 22.67 26.78 35.29
N ALA A 16 23.15 26.84 34.04
CA ALA A 16 22.56 27.66 33.00
C ALA A 16 21.74 26.73 32.09
N LEU A 17 20.42 26.94 32.07
CA LEU A 17 19.50 26.35 31.12
C LEU A 17 19.93 26.72 29.68
N LEU A 18 20.20 25.69 28.87
CA LEU A 18 20.10 25.78 27.42
C LEU A 18 19.03 24.78 26.99
N ILE A 19 17.81 25.27 26.79
CA ILE A 19 16.78 24.57 26.05
C ILE A 19 17.21 24.66 24.58
N VAL A 20 17.90 23.62 24.11
CA VAL A 20 18.11 23.42 22.67
C VAL A 20 16.83 22.79 22.14
N SER A 21 16.00 23.61 21.51
CA SER A 21 14.93 23.11 20.63
C SER A 21 15.61 22.49 19.41
N GLU A 22 15.75 21.16 19.39
CA GLU A 22 16.05 20.44 18.16
C GLU A 22 14.84 20.55 17.23
N LEU A 23 14.87 21.56 16.36
CA LEU A 23 14.18 21.48 15.08
C LEU A 23 14.78 20.31 14.32
N VAL A 24 14.07 19.19 14.30
CA VAL A 24 14.28 18.13 13.31
C VAL A 24 13.96 18.74 11.95
N SER A 25 14.97 19.34 11.32
CA SER A 25 14.93 19.69 9.92
C SER A 25 14.90 18.37 9.16
N ALA A 26 13.71 17.92 8.79
CA ALA A 26 13.55 16.84 7.83
C ALA A 26 14.36 17.24 6.59
N SER A 27 15.45 16.51 6.31
CA SER A 27 16.27 16.77 5.15
C SER A 27 15.38 16.79 3.91
N PRO A 28 15.47 17.81 3.06
CA PRO A 28 14.73 17.82 1.81
C PRO A 28 15.11 16.57 1.03
N ILE A 29 14.10 15.85 0.54
CA ILE A 29 14.28 14.67 -0.30
C ILE A 29 15.16 15.10 -1.48
N HIS A 30 16.42 14.69 -1.50
CA HIS A 30 17.29 14.88 -2.65
C HIS A 30 16.84 13.91 -3.74
N LEU A 31 15.89 14.35 -4.56
CA LEU A 31 15.67 13.78 -5.88
C LEU A 31 16.79 14.33 -6.76
N GLU A 32 17.73 13.49 -7.15
CA GLU A 32 18.72 13.86 -8.17
C GLU A 32 18.00 14.30 -9.45
N THR A 33 18.21 15.56 -9.85
CA THR A 33 17.94 16.03 -11.21
C THR A 33 18.96 15.41 -12.16
N ARG A 34 18.54 14.65 -13.19
CA ARG A 34 19.48 14.07 -14.16
C ARG A 34 19.04 14.16 -15.62
N SER A 35 20.09 14.37 -16.42
CA SER A 35 20.20 14.47 -17.88
C SER A 35 19.89 13.15 -18.59
N ASN A 36 19.30 13.26 -19.79
CA ASN A 36 18.67 12.18 -20.56
C ASN A 36 19.62 11.11 -21.12
N ASP A 37 20.94 11.32 -21.13
CA ASP A 37 21.83 10.45 -21.94
C ASP A 37 22.44 9.25 -21.20
N LYS A 38 22.20 9.10 -19.89
CA LYS A 38 22.59 7.91 -19.10
C LYS A 38 21.58 7.62 -18.00
N GLN A 39 20.50 6.91 -18.32
CA GLN A 39 19.59 6.37 -17.30
C GLN A 39 20.32 5.32 -16.44
N PRO A 40 20.31 5.43 -15.09
CA PRO A 40 20.69 4.31 -14.24
C PRO A 40 19.66 3.17 -14.43
N ALA A 41 20.11 1.91 -14.39
CA ALA A 41 19.27 0.72 -14.52
C ALA A 41 18.17 0.53 -13.44
N PHE A 42 17.88 1.57 -12.65
CA PHE A 42 16.94 1.59 -11.52
C PHE A 42 15.57 2.18 -11.82
N TYR A 43 15.27 2.49 -13.08
CA TYR A 43 13.94 2.93 -13.53
C TYR A 43 13.51 2.28 -14.85
N GLY A 44 14.03 1.10 -15.17
CA GLY A 44 13.78 0.42 -16.43
C GLY A 44 14.13 -1.06 -16.40
N ALA A 45 13.68 -1.79 -15.39
CA ALA A 45 13.67 -3.25 -15.47
C ALA A 45 12.34 -3.68 -16.08
N ALA A 46 12.36 -3.96 -17.38
CA ALA A 46 11.28 -4.64 -18.06
C ALA A 46 10.95 -5.95 -17.33
N SER A 47 9.85 -6.00 -16.58
CA SER A 47 9.19 -7.29 -16.25
C SER A 47 8.28 -7.75 -17.40
N GLN A 48 8.44 -7.17 -18.60
CA GLN A 48 7.60 -7.41 -19.76
C GLN A 48 8.48 -7.54 -21.01
N GLY A 49 9.14 -8.70 -21.14
CA GLY A 49 9.74 -9.15 -22.40
C GLY A 49 11.26 -9.39 -22.38
N ASN A 50 11.62 -10.68 -22.52
CA ASN A 50 12.89 -11.21 -23.06
C ASN A 50 14.18 -11.11 -22.21
N SER A 51 14.29 -11.92 -21.14
CA SER A 51 15.54 -12.65 -20.82
C SER A 51 15.31 -13.81 -19.83
N PRO A 52 16.12 -14.89 -19.85
CA PRO A 52 15.74 -16.18 -19.26
C PRO A 52 15.84 -16.31 -17.73
N GLU A 53 16.58 -15.45 -17.03
CA GLU A 53 16.75 -15.58 -15.57
C GLU A 53 16.91 -14.22 -14.88
N TYR A 54 15.86 -13.75 -14.21
CA TYR A 54 15.98 -12.69 -13.21
C TYR A 54 16.26 -13.33 -11.84
N SER A 55 17.49 -13.81 -11.61
CA SER A 55 17.92 -14.13 -10.26
C SER A 55 18.41 -12.86 -9.56
N VAL A 56 17.53 -12.24 -8.76
CA VAL A 56 17.93 -11.13 -7.88
C VAL A 56 18.48 -11.73 -6.58
N LYS A 57 19.74 -11.44 -6.25
CA LYS A 57 20.38 -11.90 -5.00
C LYS A 57 20.33 -10.79 -3.95
N GLY A 58 19.69 -11.07 -2.81
CA GLY A 58 19.67 -10.20 -1.63
C GLY A 58 20.21 -10.93 -0.39
N LYS A 59 20.99 -10.24 0.44
CA LYS A 59 21.54 -10.84 1.68
C LYS A 59 20.59 -10.74 2.87
N HIS A 60 19.68 -9.76 2.88
CA HIS A 60 18.86 -9.40 4.05
C HIS A 60 17.36 -9.65 3.86
N GLY A 61 16.84 -9.36 2.66
CA GLY A 61 15.45 -9.63 2.28
C GLY A 61 15.29 -9.48 0.77
N ALA A 62 14.14 -9.90 0.27
CA ALA A 62 13.74 -9.78 -1.13
C ALA A 62 12.24 -9.50 -1.21
N VAL A 63 11.83 -8.75 -2.23
CA VAL A 63 10.43 -8.42 -2.52
C VAL A 63 10.22 -8.62 -4.00
N SER A 64 9.10 -9.23 -4.36
CA SER A 64 8.70 -9.47 -5.75
C SER A 64 7.24 -9.11 -5.91
N SER A 65 6.93 -8.37 -6.96
CA SER A 65 5.58 -8.04 -7.43
C SER A 65 5.61 -7.83 -8.94
N GLU A 66 4.45 -7.78 -9.58
CA GLU A 66 4.31 -7.57 -11.03
C GLU A 66 4.70 -6.16 -11.51
N VAL A 67 5.01 -5.25 -10.59
CA VAL A 67 5.48 -3.90 -10.89
C VAL A 67 6.83 -3.64 -10.22
N ASP A 68 7.84 -3.30 -11.04
CA ASP A 68 9.23 -3.12 -10.60
C ASP A 68 9.39 -2.09 -9.48
N ILE A 69 8.81 -0.90 -9.63
CA ILE A 69 8.85 0.17 -8.64
C ILE A 69 8.15 -0.23 -7.32
N CYS A 70 7.13 -1.08 -7.38
CA CYS A 70 6.42 -1.56 -6.18
C CYS A 70 7.23 -2.60 -5.40
N SER A 71 7.99 -3.44 -6.11
CA SER A 71 8.99 -4.33 -5.50
C SER A 71 10.09 -3.52 -4.80
N ASN A 72 10.55 -2.44 -5.45
CA ASN A 72 11.55 -1.53 -4.88
C ASN A 72 11.03 -0.79 -3.64
N ILE A 73 9.77 -0.32 -3.64
CA ILE A 73 9.14 0.30 -2.46
C ILE A 73 9.13 -0.66 -1.27
N GLY A 74 8.70 -1.91 -1.47
CA GLY A 74 8.74 -2.91 -0.40
C GLY A 74 10.16 -3.17 0.11
N ALA A 75 11.12 -3.31 -0.81
CA ALA A 75 12.52 -3.51 -0.45
C ALA A 75 13.09 -2.32 0.34
N GLN A 76 12.71 -1.09 0.01
CA GLN A 76 13.08 0.11 0.77
C GLN A 76 12.49 0.10 2.18
N LEU A 77 11.23 -0.32 2.36
CA LEU A 77 10.62 -0.46 3.68
C LEU A 77 11.35 -1.51 4.53
N LEU A 78 11.78 -2.63 3.93
CA LEU A 78 12.65 -3.60 4.62
C LEU A 78 13.99 -2.98 5.02
N GLN A 79 14.63 -2.19 4.14
CA GLN A 79 15.90 -1.50 4.42
C GLN A 79 15.77 -0.47 5.55
N GLN A 80 14.60 0.15 5.69
CA GLN A 80 14.28 1.07 6.78
C GLN A 80 14.00 0.36 8.12
N GLY A 81 14.12 -0.98 8.16
CA GLY A 81 13.90 -1.77 9.37
C GLY A 81 12.48 -2.31 9.52
N GLY A 82 11.63 -2.14 8.50
CA GLY A 82 10.30 -2.72 8.44
C GLY A 82 10.31 -4.24 8.45
N SER A 83 9.18 -4.80 8.89
CA SER A 83 8.85 -6.21 8.77
C SER A 83 8.46 -6.58 7.35
N ALA A 84 8.30 -7.89 7.10
CA ALA A 84 7.67 -8.37 5.87
C ALA A 84 6.22 -7.85 5.71
N VAL A 85 5.52 -7.55 6.82
CA VAL A 85 4.17 -6.97 6.79
C VAL A 85 4.20 -5.51 6.34
N ASP A 86 5.10 -4.68 6.88
CA ASP A 86 5.27 -3.31 6.41
C ASP A 86 5.61 -3.29 4.90
N SER A 87 6.52 -4.17 4.50
CA SER A 87 6.94 -4.32 3.11
C SER A 87 5.79 -4.70 2.17
N ILE A 88 4.98 -5.72 2.51
CA ILE A 88 3.91 -6.16 1.60
C ILE A 88 2.78 -5.14 1.51
N ILE A 89 2.46 -4.44 2.61
CA ILE A 89 1.44 -3.37 2.60
C ILE A 89 1.92 -2.22 1.71
N GLY A 90 3.16 -1.74 1.86
CA GLY A 90 3.70 -0.68 1.01
C GLY A 90 3.80 -1.08 -0.47
N THR A 91 4.19 -2.33 -0.75
CA THR A 91 4.18 -2.87 -2.12
C THR A 91 2.77 -2.92 -2.69
N ALA A 92 1.79 -3.43 -1.94
CA ALA A 92 0.41 -3.56 -2.39
C ALA A 92 -0.27 -2.19 -2.59
N LEU A 93 0.02 -1.20 -1.75
CA LEU A 93 -0.41 0.19 -1.95
C LEU A 93 0.11 0.77 -3.27
N CYS A 94 1.37 0.50 -3.62
CA CYS A 94 1.94 0.89 -4.90
C CYS A 94 1.28 0.15 -6.07
N VAL A 95 1.12 -1.18 -5.95
CA VAL A 95 0.45 -2.01 -6.96
C VAL A 95 -0.97 -1.52 -7.21
N GLY A 96 -1.76 -1.30 -6.16
CA GLY A 96 -3.12 -0.75 -6.27
C GLY A 96 -3.17 0.69 -6.79
N SER A 97 -2.04 1.38 -6.86
CA SER A 97 -1.93 2.68 -7.53
C SER A 97 -1.70 2.53 -9.04
N ILE A 98 -0.79 1.64 -9.44
CA ILE A 98 -0.38 1.46 -10.84
C ILE A 98 -1.30 0.48 -11.57
N ALA A 99 -1.48 -0.72 -11.02
CA ALA A 99 -2.26 -1.82 -11.57
C ALA A 99 -3.67 -1.90 -10.94
N SER A 100 -4.32 -0.74 -10.81
CA SER A 100 -5.65 -0.62 -10.18
C SER A 100 -6.79 -1.28 -10.97
N TYR A 101 -6.49 -1.94 -12.09
CA TYR A 101 -7.44 -2.76 -12.84
C TYR A 101 -7.64 -4.16 -12.23
N HIS A 102 -6.83 -4.56 -11.25
CA HIS A 102 -7.00 -5.84 -10.53
C HIS A 102 -6.77 -5.79 -9.01
N SER A 103 -6.05 -4.79 -8.49
CA SER A 103 -5.73 -4.70 -7.05
C SER A 103 -6.04 -3.31 -6.49
N GLY A 104 -6.35 -3.22 -5.18
CA GLY A 104 -6.43 -1.96 -4.45
C GLY A 104 -7.48 -1.94 -3.33
N LEU A 105 -7.56 -0.80 -2.64
CA LEU A 105 -8.37 -0.60 -1.43
C LEU A 105 -9.86 -0.99 -1.56
N GLY A 106 -10.41 -0.97 -2.77
CA GLY A 106 -11.81 -1.30 -3.04
C GLY A 106 -12.11 -2.80 -3.15
N GLY A 107 -11.12 -3.68 -2.98
CA GLY A 107 -11.28 -5.12 -3.10
C GLY A 107 -10.97 -5.91 -1.83
N GLY A 108 -10.44 -7.12 -2.01
CA GLY A 108 -10.11 -8.07 -0.96
C GLY A 108 -9.22 -9.20 -1.49
N GLY A 109 -8.88 -10.16 -0.63
CA GLY A 109 -7.96 -11.23 -1.00
C GLY A 109 -7.51 -12.10 0.16
N HIS A 110 -6.29 -12.64 0.04
CA HIS A 110 -5.70 -13.53 1.03
C HIS A 110 -4.22 -13.21 1.25
N ALA A 111 -3.73 -13.46 2.47
CA ALA A 111 -2.32 -13.39 2.80
C ALA A 111 -1.88 -14.66 3.53
N LEU A 112 -0.65 -15.10 3.27
CA LEU A 112 -0.02 -16.19 4.01
C LEU A 112 1.25 -15.67 4.67
N LEU A 113 1.26 -15.67 6.00
CA LEU A 113 2.40 -15.27 6.79
C LEU A 113 3.06 -16.51 7.39
N ARG A 114 4.38 -16.48 7.46
CA ARG A 114 5.17 -17.48 8.17
C ARG A 114 6.09 -16.79 9.16
N SER A 115 5.98 -17.16 10.43
CA SER A 115 6.90 -16.66 11.45
C SER A 115 8.29 -17.28 11.30
N PRO A 116 9.37 -16.50 11.50
CA PRO A 116 10.72 -17.06 11.51
C PRO A 116 10.92 -17.97 12.73
N VAL A 117 11.57 -19.12 12.50
CA VAL A 117 11.69 -20.20 13.51
C VAL A 117 13.05 -20.16 14.21
N THR A 118 14.13 -20.08 13.43
CA THR A 118 15.48 -20.18 13.96
C THR A 118 16.01 -18.83 14.42
N GLN A 119 16.73 -18.80 15.54
CA GLN A 119 17.52 -17.63 15.95
C GLN A 119 18.83 -17.65 15.18
N ASP A 120 19.08 -16.61 14.40
CA ASP A 120 20.33 -16.40 13.68
C ASP A 120 21.40 -15.96 14.68
N ALA A 121 22.38 -16.83 14.93
CA ALA A 121 23.46 -16.61 15.88
C ALA A 121 24.37 -15.42 15.51
N ASN A 122 24.42 -15.02 14.24
CA ASN A 122 25.24 -13.91 13.77
C ASN A 122 24.54 -12.56 13.92
N THR A 123 23.21 -12.55 13.90
CA THR A 123 22.42 -11.31 13.94
C THR A 123 21.59 -11.14 15.21
N ASN A 124 21.54 -12.15 16.08
CA ASN A 124 20.66 -12.22 17.24
C ASN A 124 19.16 -11.98 16.90
N ARG A 125 18.77 -12.19 15.64
CA ARG A 125 17.39 -12.03 15.14
C ARG A 125 16.81 -13.37 14.76
N LYS A 126 15.49 -13.53 14.82
CA LYS A 126 14.85 -14.73 14.24
C LYS A 126 14.84 -14.64 12.72
N ARG A 127 15.35 -15.67 12.04
CA ARG A 127 15.38 -15.79 10.58
C ARG A 127 15.09 -17.22 10.16
N SER A 128 14.26 -17.40 9.14
CA SER A 128 14.05 -18.72 8.54
C SER A 128 15.28 -19.14 7.74
N ASN A 129 15.71 -20.39 7.88
CA ASN A 129 16.70 -21.03 7.01
C ASN A 129 16.07 -22.20 6.21
N GLU A 130 16.86 -22.84 5.36
CA GLU A 130 16.43 -23.96 4.50
C GLU A 130 15.86 -25.14 5.28
N ASN A 131 16.35 -25.40 6.49
CA ASN A 131 15.87 -26.46 7.37
C ASN A 131 14.54 -26.10 8.07
N ASP A 132 14.16 -24.81 8.07
CA ASP A 132 12.94 -24.37 8.73
C ASP A 132 11.68 -24.64 7.91
N ALA A 133 11.80 -24.88 6.59
CA ALA A 133 10.65 -25.02 5.69
C ALA A 133 9.68 -26.13 6.12
N HIS A 134 10.21 -27.19 6.74
CA HIS A 134 9.45 -28.32 7.27
C HIS A 134 9.45 -28.38 8.80
N SER A 135 9.87 -27.31 9.48
CA SER A 135 9.94 -27.29 10.93
C SER A 135 8.54 -27.33 11.55
N LYS A 136 8.32 -28.27 12.48
CA LYS A 136 7.09 -28.33 13.30
C LYS A 136 6.89 -27.09 14.18
N LYS A 137 7.92 -26.24 14.31
CA LYS A 137 7.86 -24.96 15.05
C LYS A 137 7.47 -23.78 14.15
N ALA A 138 7.40 -23.97 12.83
CA ALA A 138 6.94 -22.93 11.91
C ALA A 138 5.45 -22.68 12.12
N ASN A 139 5.09 -21.44 12.43
CA ASN A 139 3.70 -21.01 12.50
C ASN A 139 3.32 -20.34 11.18
N TYR A 140 2.25 -20.84 10.55
CA TYR A 140 1.65 -20.29 9.35
C TYR A 140 0.31 -19.65 9.69
N ILE A 141 0.08 -18.45 9.19
CA ILE A 141 -1.17 -17.72 9.39
C ILE A 141 -1.71 -17.39 8.01
N HIS A 142 -2.87 -17.98 7.70
CA HIS A 142 -3.68 -17.53 6.57
C HIS A 142 -4.61 -16.44 7.07
N VAL A 143 -4.63 -15.32 6.35
CA VAL A 143 -5.56 -14.23 6.56
C VAL A 143 -6.49 -14.20 5.35
N ASP A 144 -7.77 -14.40 5.61
CA ASP A 144 -8.83 -14.21 4.64
C ASP A 144 -9.42 -12.82 4.84
N PHE A 145 -9.33 -12.00 3.80
CA PHE A 145 -9.90 -10.68 3.74
C PHE A 145 -10.65 -10.49 2.43
N ARG A 146 -11.26 -11.57 1.95
CA ARG A 146 -12.14 -11.54 0.80
C ARG A 146 -13.33 -10.63 1.10
N GLU A 147 -13.82 -9.96 0.06
CA GLU A 147 -15.03 -9.19 0.15
C GLU A 147 -16.20 -10.08 0.58
N VAL A 148 -17.10 -9.53 1.39
CA VAL A 148 -18.36 -10.18 1.75
C VAL A 148 -19.52 -9.50 1.05
N PHE A 149 -20.61 -10.21 0.83
CA PHE A 149 -21.82 -9.57 0.33
C PHE A 149 -22.41 -8.63 1.38
N PRO A 150 -22.96 -7.48 0.97
CA PRO A 150 -23.77 -6.65 1.86
C PRO A 150 -24.92 -7.43 2.48
N ALA A 151 -25.36 -7.07 3.69
CA ALA A 151 -26.40 -7.78 4.42
C ALA A 151 -27.76 -7.82 3.68
N ALA A 152 -28.01 -6.87 2.79
CA ALA A 152 -29.21 -6.82 1.96
C ALA A 152 -29.17 -7.74 0.72
N ALA A 153 -28.08 -8.47 0.49
CA ALA A 153 -27.95 -9.37 -0.66
C ALA A 153 -28.94 -10.53 -0.56
N THR A 154 -29.46 -10.96 -1.71
CA THR A 154 -30.34 -12.14 -1.83
C THR A 154 -29.79 -13.11 -2.87
N GLU A 155 -30.12 -14.40 -2.74
CA GLU A 155 -29.67 -15.46 -3.67
C GLU A 155 -29.97 -15.15 -5.15
N ASP A 156 -31.08 -14.46 -5.40
CA ASP A 156 -31.62 -14.17 -6.73
C ASP A 156 -31.46 -12.71 -7.19
N MET A 157 -30.68 -11.89 -6.46
CA MET A 157 -30.55 -10.46 -6.74
C MET A 157 -30.07 -10.15 -8.17
N TYR A 158 -29.24 -11.03 -8.76
CA TYR A 158 -28.72 -10.85 -10.12
C TYR A 158 -29.66 -11.40 -11.21
N THR A 159 -30.36 -12.50 -10.94
CA THR A 159 -31.33 -13.05 -11.91
C THR A 159 -32.56 -12.16 -12.05
N LYS A 160 -32.90 -11.43 -10.97
CA LYS A 160 -33.97 -10.41 -10.94
C LYS A 160 -33.53 -9.02 -11.40
N ALA A 161 -32.24 -8.79 -11.63
CA ALA A 161 -31.74 -7.49 -12.03
C ALA A 161 -32.17 -7.14 -13.46
N PRO A 162 -32.50 -5.87 -13.76
CA PRO A 162 -32.87 -5.43 -15.11
C PRO A 162 -31.68 -5.45 -16.09
N VAL A 163 -30.46 -5.60 -15.59
CA VAL A 163 -29.21 -5.59 -16.36
C VAL A 163 -28.55 -6.97 -16.27
N LYS A 164 -28.34 -7.64 -17.42
CA LYS A 164 -27.75 -8.99 -17.47
C LYS A 164 -26.34 -9.08 -16.89
N THR A 165 -25.62 -7.95 -16.87
CA THR A 165 -24.25 -7.83 -16.35
C THR A 165 -24.20 -7.24 -14.95
N ALA A 166 -25.31 -7.28 -14.19
CA ALA A 166 -25.41 -6.72 -12.85
C ALA A 166 -24.43 -7.30 -11.82
N SER A 167 -23.88 -8.49 -12.06
CA SER A 167 -22.81 -9.08 -11.25
C SER A 167 -21.40 -8.61 -11.63
N LEU A 168 -21.26 -7.84 -12.71
CA LEU A 168 -19.99 -7.35 -13.23
C LEU A 168 -19.91 -5.82 -13.22
N TYR A 169 -21.03 -5.13 -13.45
CA TYR A 169 -21.08 -3.67 -13.57
C TYR A 169 -22.22 -3.07 -12.75
N GLY A 170 -21.94 -1.88 -12.22
CA GLY A 170 -22.87 -1.13 -11.37
C GLY A 170 -22.62 -1.33 -9.88
N GLY A 171 -23.34 -0.57 -9.05
CA GLY A 171 -23.20 -0.61 -7.61
C GLY A 171 -23.64 -1.94 -6.98
N LEU A 172 -24.53 -2.70 -7.65
CA LEU A 172 -24.99 -4.00 -7.15
C LEU A 172 -23.87 -5.06 -7.15
N ALA A 173 -22.87 -4.91 -8.03
CA ALA A 173 -21.74 -5.83 -8.15
C ALA A 173 -20.69 -5.67 -7.04
N VAL A 174 -20.82 -4.66 -6.18
CA VAL A 174 -19.78 -4.28 -5.22
C VAL A 174 -19.95 -5.01 -3.89
N GLY A 175 -18.99 -5.86 -3.54
CA GLY A 175 -18.85 -6.46 -2.21
C GLY A 175 -18.18 -5.52 -1.21
N VAL A 176 -18.32 -5.79 0.09
CA VAL A 176 -17.72 -4.98 1.16
C VAL A 176 -16.19 -5.16 1.14
N PRO A 177 -15.38 -4.11 0.90
CA PRO A 177 -13.93 -4.25 0.75
C PRO A 177 -13.24 -4.69 2.04
N GLY A 178 -12.31 -5.62 1.91
CA GLY A 178 -11.60 -6.23 3.04
C GLY A 178 -10.11 -5.93 3.13
N GLU A 179 -9.50 -5.54 2.01
CA GLU A 179 -8.05 -5.31 1.91
C GLU A 179 -7.52 -4.29 2.94
N PRO A 180 -8.16 -3.12 3.16
CA PRO A 180 -7.68 -2.18 4.17
C PRO A 180 -7.69 -2.78 5.59
N LYS A 181 -8.74 -3.55 5.95
CA LYS A 181 -8.89 -4.15 7.29
C LYS A 181 -7.74 -5.09 7.59
N ALA A 182 -7.41 -5.96 6.64
CA ALA A 182 -6.31 -6.89 6.78
C ALA A 182 -4.97 -6.18 6.97
N TRP A 183 -4.71 -5.14 6.18
CA TRP A 183 -3.47 -4.38 6.30
C TRP A 183 -3.33 -3.72 7.66
N TRP A 184 -4.40 -3.11 8.17
CA TRP A 184 -4.39 -2.53 9.50
C TRP A 184 -4.14 -3.58 10.58
N ASP A 185 -4.93 -4.66 10.62
CA ASP A 185 -4.80 -5.69 11.65
C ASP A 185 -3.42 -6.37 11.62
N LEU A 186 -2.91 -6.65 10.42
CA LEU A 186 -1.57 -7.19 10.24
C LEU A 186 -0.50 -6.20 10.70
N HIS A 187 -0.62 -4.92 10.35
CA HIS A 187 0.32 -3.89 10.77
C HIS A 187 0.31 -3.69 12.28
N GLN A 188 -0.86 -3.63 12.92
CA GLN A 188 -0.96 -3.54 14.39
C GLN A 188 -0.27 -4.72 15.08
N LYS A 189 -0.32 -5.90 14.48
CA LYS A 189 0.20 -7.13 15.09
C LYS A 189 1.67 -7.40 14.77
N TYR A 190 2.13 -7.04 13.57
CA TYR A 190 3.43 -7.47 13.02
C TYR A 190 4.23 -6.34 12.38
N GLY A 191 3.63 -5.16 12.19
CA GLY A 191 4.30 -3.97 11.69
C GLY A 191 5.41 -3.50 12.63
N LYS A 192 6.39 -2.82 12.05
CA LYS A 192 7.55 -2.26 12.76
C LYS A 192 7.77 -0.80 12.46
N LEU A 193 7.31 -0.32 11.32
CA LEU A 193 7.34 1.09 10.99
C LEU A 193 6.06 1.76 11.51
N GLU A 194 6.12 3.07 11.67
CA GLU A 194 4.91 3.87 11.86
C GLU A 194 3.96 3.65 10.68
N TRP A 195 2.66 3.52 10.94
CA TRP A 195 1.65 3.25 9.90
C TRP A 195 1.76 4.23 8.73
N ALA A 196 1.91 5.52 9.03
CA ALA A 196 2.07 6.56 8.02
C ALA A 196 3.31 6.36 7.13
N LYS A 197 4.42 5.84 7.68
CA LYS A 197 5.66 5.58 6.92
C LYS A 197 5.48 4.52 5.85
N VAL A 198 4.60 3.55 6.07
CA VAL A 198 4.26 2.51 5.08
C VAL A 198 3.50 3.10 3.88
N PHE A 199 2.72 4.16 4.10
CA PHE A 199 1.91 4.82 3.07
C PHE A 199 2.65 5.90 2.27
N GLU A 200 3.65 6.55 2.88
CA GLU A 200 4.42 7.65 2.29
C GLU A 200 4.89 7.38 0.84
N PRO A 201 5.47 6.21 0.50
CA PRO A 201 5.92 5.94 -0.86
C PRO A 201 4.79 5.95 -1.88
N ALA A 202 3.64 5.35 -1.56
CA ALA A 202 2.48 5.32 -2.46
C ALA A 202 1.81 6.69 -2.58
N ILE A 203 1.74 7.48 -1.50
CA ILE A 203 1.26 8.87 -1.56
C ILE A 203 2.15 9.69 -2.50
N ALA A 204 3.48 9.61 -2.32
CA ALA A 204 4.43 10.33 -3.16
C ALA A 204 4.36 9.89 -4.63
N LEU A 205 4.20 8.58 -4.89
CA LEU A 205 4.02 8.02 -6.23
C LEU A 205 2.81 8.63 -6.94
N ASN A 206 1.65 8.69 -6.26
CA ASN A 206 0.41 9.20 -6.87
C ASN A 206 0.44 10.72 -7.10
N ARG A 207 1.16 11.49 -6.26
CA ARG A 207 1.38 12.95 -6.42
C ARG A 207 2.37 13.28 -7.53
N ARG A 208 3.53 12.61 -7.52
CA ARG A 208 4.57 12.83 -8.53
C ARG A 208 4.15 12.29 -9.89
N GLY A 209 3.37 11.23 -9.87
CA GLY A 209 2.95 10.46 -11.02
C GLY A 209 3.89 9.32 -11.35
N PHE A 210 3.37 8.38 -12.11
CA PHE A 210 4.09 7.19 -12.55
C PHE A 210 3.85 6.94 -14.04
N LYS A 211 4.75 6.14 -14.64
CA LYS A 211 4.68 5.80 -16.05
C LYS A 211 3.62 4.72 -16.29
N VAL A 212 2.84 4.88 -17.36
CA VAL A 212 1.97 3.82 -17.86
C VAL A 212 2.84 2.64 -18.26
N THR A 213 2.63 1.49 -17.63
CA THR A 213 3.35 0.24 -17.92
C THR A 213 2.70 -0.49 -19.10
N THR A 214 3.39 -1.50 -19.64
CA THR A 214 2.85 -2.33 -20.73
C THR A 214 1.52 -2.97 -20.35
N GLU A 215 1.40 -3.50 -19.14
CA GLU A 215 0.16 -4.15 -18.69
C GLU A 215 -0.95 -3.14 -18.41
N LEU A 216 -0.63 -1.97 -17.85
CA LEU A 216 -1.61 -0.92 -17.68
C LEU A 216 -2.14 -0.44 -19.05
N ALA A 217 -1.25 -0.22 -20.03
CA ALA A 217 -1.66 0.17 -21.39
C ALA A 217 -2.60 -0.87 -22.03
N LYS A 218 -2.35 -2.17 -21.84
CA LYS A 218 -3.26 -3.24 -22.29
C LYS A 218 -4.60 -3.22 -21.56
N ALA A 219 -4.60 -2.92 -20.26
CA ALA A 219 -5.81 -2.87 -19.44
C ALA A 219 -6.70 -1.64 -19.75
N LEU A 220 -6.12 -0.55 -20.27
CA LEU A 220 -6.83 0.67 -20.67
C LEU A 220 -7.54 0.52 -22.02
N ASN A 221 -8.41 -0.49 -22.13
CA ASN A 221 -9.18 -0.79 -23.32
C ASN A 221 -10.52 -0.02 -23.32
N THR A 222 -10.60 1.09 -24.05
CA THR A 222 -11.81 1.93 -24.12
C THR A 222 -12.99 1.26 -24.83
N THR A 223 -12.75 0.24 -25.65
CA THR A 223 -13.84 -0.55 -26.28
C THR A 223 -14.54 -1.41 -25.24
N GLN A 224 -13.79 -2.00 -24.32
CA GLN A 224 -14.34 -2.79 -23.21
C GLN A 224 -14.83 -1.90 -22.06
N TYR A 225 -14.15 -0.77 -21.82
CA TYR A 225 -14.39 0.13 -20.69
C TYR A 225 -14.61 1.58 -21.17
N PRO A 226 -15.75 1.88 -21.81
CA PRO A 226 -16.03 3.22 -22.33
C PRO A 226 -16.12 4.30 -21.24
N PHE A 227 -16.35 3.90 -19.98
CA PHE A 227 -16.36 4.81 -18.83
C PHE A 227 -15.01 5.50 -18.60
N LEU A 228 -13.88 4.91 -19.03
CA LEU A 228 -12.54 5.48 -18.81
C LEU A 228 -12.38 6.89 -19.39
N CYS A 229 -13.09 7.22 -20.47
CA CYS A 229 -13.06 8.55 -21.08
C CYS A 229 -14.36 9.35 -20.90
N THR A 230 -15.43 8.73 -20.40
CA THR A 230 -16.77 9.37 -20.30
C THR A 230 -17.21 9.67 -18.88
N ASP A 231 -16.61 9.02 -17.88
CA ASP A 231 -16.83 9.31 -16.47
C ASP A 231 -15.68 10.17 -15.96
N GLU A 232 -16.00 11.38 -15.50
CA GLU A 232 -15.04 12.38 -15.02
C GLU A 232 -14.10 11.84 -13.94
N ARG A 233 -14.57 10.89 -13.12
CA ARG A 233 -13.77 10.29 -12.05
C ARG A 233 -12.62 9.45 -12.58
N TRP A 234 -12.73 8.94 -13.81
CA TRP A 234 -11.72 8.13 -14.47
C TRP A 234 -10.95 8.93 -15.53
N SER A 235 -11.67 9.74 -16.31
CA SER A 235 -11.08 10.49 -17.41
C SER A 235 -10.09 11.56 -16.95
N GLU A 236 -10.24 12.05 -15.71
CA GLU A 236 -9.29 12.96 -15.04
C GLU A 236 -7.83 12.53 -15.21
N PHE A 237 -7.54 11.22 -15.11
CA PHE A 237 -6.18 10.70 -15.13
C PHE A 237 -5.92 9.61 -16.17
N TYR A 238 -6.94 8.91 -16.67
CA TYR A 238 -6.78 7.95 -17.77
C TYR A 238 -7.02 8.54 -19.14
N CYS A 239 -7.81 9.61 -19.26
CA CYS A 239 -8.17 10.20 -20.54
C CYS A 239 -8.01 11.72 -20.57
N PRO A 240 -6.85 12.25 -20.15
CA PRO A 240 -6.63 13.70 -20.12
C PRO A 240 -6.77 14.27 -21.54
N ASN A 241 -7.47 15.40 -21.66
CA ASN A 241 -7.78 16.03 -22.95
C ASN A 241 -8.56 15.13 -23.93
N GLY A 242 -9.33 14.16 -23.42
CA GLY A 242 -10.16 13.25 -24.22
C GLY A 242 -9.37 12.17 -24.97
N LYS A 243 -8.08 11.98 -24.64
CA LYS A 243 -7.24 10.92 -25.22
C LYS A 243 -6.78 9.97 -24.12
N ILE A 244 -7.01 8.67 -24.33
CA ILE A 244 -6.55 7.65 -23.40
C ILE A 244 -5.01 7.68 -23.34
N VAL A 245 -4.45 7.67 -22.13
CA VAL A 245 -3.00 7.63 -21.91
C VAL A 245 -2.39 6.37 -22.52
N GLN A 246 -1.20 6.51 -23.08
CA GLN A 246 -0.45 5.47 -23.79
C GLN A 246 0.74 4.97 -22.96
N LEU A 247 1.35 3.86 -23.38
CA LEU A 247 2.59 3.33 -22.80
C LEU A 247 3.65 4.45 -22.67
N GLY A 248 4.19 4.64 -21.46
CA GLY A 248 5.20 5.67 -21.17
C GLY A 248 4.65 7.07 -20.85
N ASP A 249 3.35 7.32 -21.03
CA ASP A 249 2.70 8.52 -20.53
C ASP A 249 2.75 8.56 -18.99
N THR A 250 2.51 9.73 -18.42
CA THR A 250 2.55 9.93 -16.96
C THR A 250 1.14 10.13 -16.42
N ILE A 251 0.74 9.27 -15.48
CA ILE A 251 -0.52 9.37 -14.75
C ILE A 251 -0.24 9.96 -13.37
N LYS A 252 -1.09 10.89 -12.92
CA LYS A 252 -1.16 11.36 -11.53
C LYS A 252 -2.54 11.08 -10.97
N LYS A 253 -2.62 10.64 -9.72
CA LYS A 253 -3.88 10.33 -9.04
C LYS A 253 -3.99 11.14 -7.74
N GLU A 254 -4.09 12.46 -7.87
CA GLU A 254 -4.07 13.39 -6.73
C GLU A 254 -5.20 13.13 -5.72
N ARG A 255 -6.41 12.83 -6.20
CA ARG A 255 -7.53 12.45 -5.34
C ARG A 255 -7.23 11.19 -4.54
N TYR A 256 -6.66 10.17 -5.19
CA TYR A 256 -6.28 8.94 -4.50
C TYR A 256 -5.15 9.16 -3.51
N ALA A 257 -4.17 10.02 -3.83
CA ALA A 257 -3.11 10.40 -2.88
C ALA A 257 -3.68 11.02 -1.60
N LYS A 258 -4.73 11.84 -1.70
CA LYS A 258 -5.43 12.41 -0.53
C LYS A 258 -6.15 11.33 0.28
N THR A 259 -6.79 10.36 -0.38
CA THR A 259 -7.38 9.20 0.29
C THR A 259 -6.34 8.40 1.08
N LEU A 260 -5.19 8.12 0.46
CA LEU A 260 -4.08 7.43 1.13
C LEU A 260 -3.50 8.23 2.30
N GLU A 261 -3.35 9.55 2.14
CA GLU A 261 -2.87 10.45 3.20
C GLU A 261 -3.84 10.51 4.39
N LEU A 262 -5.14 10.52 4.13
CA LEU A 262 -6.15 10.47 5.17
C LEU A 262 -6.04 9.17 6.00
N ILE A 263 -5.92 8.01 5.33
CA ILE A 263 -5.75 6.71 5.98
C ILE A 263 -4.41 6.65 6.73
N ALA A 264 -3.34 7.20 6.16
CA ALA A 264 -2.04 7.27 6.80
C ALA A 264 -2.08 8.07 8.12
N ASN A 265 -2.82 9.19 8.13
CA ASN A 265 -2.88 10.12 9.25
C ASN A 265 -3.89 9.75 10.33
N LYS A 266 -5.00 9.09 9.95
CA LYS A 266 -6.12 8.79 10.85
C LYS A 266 -6.29 7.31 11.15
N GLY A 267 -5.41 6.47 10.63
CA GLY A 267 -5.59 5.02 10.67
C GLY A 267 -6.73 4.60 9.75
N ILE A 268 -7.37 3.47 10.06
CA ILE A 268 -8.33 2.85 9.16
C ILE A 268 -9.75 3.42 9.26
N ASP A 269 -10.06 4.12 10.35
CA ASP A 269 -11.42 4.57 10.66
C ASP A 269 -12.11 5.38 9.54
N PRO A 270 -11.43 6.27 8.79
CA PRO A 270 -12.04 6.95 7.67
C PRO A 270 -12.63 6.00 6.62
N PHE A 271 -12.02 4.83 6.41
CA PHE A 271 -12.42 3.83 5.42
C PHE A 271 -13.70 3.07 5.82
N TYR A 272 -13.82 2.66 7.07
CA TYR A 272 -14.94 1.82 7.53
C TYR A 272 -16.05 2.59 8.27
N TYR A 273 -15.75 3.76 8.84
CA TYR A 273 -16.70 4.52 9.65
C TYR A 273 -16.85 5.99 9.21
N GLY A 274 -15.84 6.55 8.55
CA GLY A 274 -15.75 7.99 8.25
C GLY A 274 -16.16 8.39 6.83
N GLU A 275 -15.45 9.40 6.30
CA GLU A 275 -15.82 10.07 5.05
C GLU A 275 -15.62 9.19 3.80
N ILE A 276 -14.61 8.30 3.79
CA ILE A 276 -14.44 7.35 2.68
C ILE A 276 -15.59 6.33 2.70
N ALA A 277 -16.01 5.87 3.89
CA ALA A 277 -17.14 4.95 4.01
C ALA A 277 -18.44 5.56 3.45
N ALA A 278 -18.68 6.84 3.73
CA ALA A 278 -19.82 7.58 3.17
C ALA A 278 -19.69 7.70 1.64
N ASP A 279 -18.53 8.11 1.13
CA ASP A 279 -18.30 8.29 -0.32
C ASP A 279 -18.46 6.98 -1.11
N ILE A 280 -18.02 5.84 -0.56
CA ILE A 280 -18.23 4.51 -1.16
C ILE A 280 -19.74 4.22 -1.29
N VAL A 281 -20.48 4.34 -0.19
CA VAL A 281 -21.93 4.03 -0.14
C VAL A 281 -22.72 4.97 -1.06
N ASP A 282 -22.43 6.27 -1.02
CA ASP A 282 -23.08 7.25 -1.88
C ASP A 282 -22.77 7.00 -3.36
N THR A 283 -21.52 6.65 -3.68
CA THR A 283 -21.10 6.35 -5.06
C THR A 283 -21.85 5.17 -5.65
N ILE A 284 -21.99 4.06 -4.89
CA ILE A 284 -22.65 2.86 -5.39
C ILE A 284 -24.18 3.00 -5.36
N ALA A 285 -24.76 3.67 -4.36
CA ALA A 285 -26.21 3.91 -4.29
C ALA A 285 -26.69 4.82 -5.44
N ASN A 286 -25.83 5.74 -5.90
CA ASN A 286 -26.12 6.65 -7.01
C ASN A 286 -25.55 6.20 -8.36
N ASN A 287 -25.13 4.94 -8.48
CA ASN A 287 -24.55 4.43 -9.73
C ASN A 287 -25.59 4.39 -10.87
N LYS A 288 -25.19 4.86 -12.05
CA LYS A 288 -26.06 5.00 -13.23
C LYS A 288 -26.41 3.68 -13.94
N ILE A 289 -25.58 2.65 -13.80
CA ILE A 289 -25.82 1.33 -14.41
C ILE A 289 -26.85 0.56 -13.57
N LEU A 290 -26.57 0.43 -12.28
CA LEU A 290 -27.44 -0.21 -11.31
C LEU A 290 -27.06 0.26 -9.91
N LYS A 291 -28.06 0.60 -9.09
CA LYS A 291 -27.83 1.06 -7.72
C LYS A 291 -27.30 -0.08 -6.84
N GLY A 292 -26.37 0.25 -5.95
CA GLY A 292 -25.84 -0.65 -4.94
C GLY A 292 -26.74 -0.78 -3.72
N ILE A 293 -26.50 -1.82 -2.93
CA ILE A 293 -27.27 -2.17 -1.73
C ILE A 293 -26.44 -2.14 -0.44
N MET A 294 -25.13 -1.88 -0.55
CA MET A 294 -24.26 -1.77 0.61
C MET A 294 -24.54 -0.50 1.39
N THR A 295 -24.52 -0.64 2.71
CA THR A 295 -24.74 0.43 3.67
C THR A 295 -23.45 0.72 4.44
N ARG A 296 -23.43 1.86 5.16
CA ARG A 296 -22.32 2.15 6.08
C ARG A 296 -22.20 1.12 7.20
N GLN A 297 -23.30 0.47 7.58
CA GLN A 297 -23.28 -0.58 8.59
C GLN A 297 -22.58 -1.85 8.08
N ASP A 298 -22.68 -2.16 6.78
CA ASP A 298 -21.94 -3.27 6.18
C ASP A 298 -20.43 -3.05 6.26
N LEU A 299 -19.95 -1.85 5.91
CA LEU A 299 -18.55 -1.46 6.08
C LEU A 299 -18.11 -1.53 7.54
N ALA A 300 -18.89 -0.94 8.45
CA ALA A 300 -18.59 -0.94 9.88
C ALA A 300 -18.54 -2.35 10.50
N ASN A 301 -19.24 -3.32 9.92
CA ASN A 301 -19.31 -4.70 10.41
C ASN A 301 -18.28 -5.64 9.78
N TYR A 302 -17.49 -5.18 8.80
CA TYR A 302 -16.43 -5.99 8.19
C TYR A 302 -15.37 -6.40 9.24
N LYS A 303 -14.86 -7.63 9.14
CA LYS A 303 -13.93 -8.20 10.12
C LYS A 303 -12.64 -8.68 9.49
#